data_AF-A0A1X6WQQ8-F1
#
_entry.id   AF-A0A1X6WQQ8-F1
#
_cell.length_a   1.000
_cell.length_b   1.000
_cell.length_c   1.000
_cell.angle_alpha   90.00
_cell.angle_beta   90.00
_cell.angle_gamma   90.00
#
_symmetry.space_group_name_H-M   'P 1'
#
loop_
_entity.id
_entity.type
_entity.pdbx_description
1 polymer ?
#
loop_
_entity_poly.entity_id
_entity_poly.type
_entity_poly.pdbx_seq_one_letter_code
_entity_poly.pdbx_strand_id
1 'polypeptide(L)'
;MYQVIVTYSENEPWWFFDEWQEDIQTEEAFDCFCSAKKRFDQLATEYQSEFELDKIKPPLLAAFWNDGDLIYCEDCDEELQAYKGLLLVKDYQKLDDGDLENNEAINNSGKTKCCTRHS
;
A
#
# COMPACT_ATOMS: atom_id res chain seq x y z
N MET A 1 -4.19 -14.10 -1.87
CA MET A 1 -4.83 -13.01 -2.65
C MET A 1 -3.97 -11.77 -2.49
N TYR A 2 -3.81 -10.93 -3.51
CA TYR A 2 -3.11 -9.63 -3.33
C TYR A 2 -4.13 -8.54 -3.05
N GLN A 3 -3.80 -7.60 -2.18
CA GLN A 3 -4.66 -6.46 -1.84
C GLN A 3 -3.89 -5.17 -2.00
N VAL A 4 -4.54 -4.19 -2.62
CA VAL A 4 -4.11 -2.78 -2.58
C VAL A 4 -5.01 -2.09 -1.57
N ILE A 5 -4.42 -1.59 -0.50
CA ILE A 5 -5.13 -1.04 0.66
C ILE A 5 -4.72 0.42 0.82
N VAL A 6 -5.70 1.27 1.09
CA VAL A 6 -5.48 2.66 1.48
C VAL A 6 -5.92 2.83 2.93
N THR A 7 -5.04 3.38 3.76
CA THR A 7 -5.32 3.71 5.16
C THR A 7 -5.25 5.22 5.39
N TYR A 8 -5.84 5.68 6.48
CA TYR A 8 -5.65 7.06 6.97
C TYR A 8 -5.54 7.03 8.49
N SER A 9 -4.35 7.32 9.02
CA SER A 9 -4.02 7.14 10.44
C SER A 9 -2.88 8.06 10.89
N GLU A 10 -2.69 8.24 12.21
CA GLU A 10 -1.49 8.85 12.79
C GLU A 10 -0.22 8.01 12.60
N ASN A 11 -0.39 6.72 12.27
CA ASN A 11 0.69 5.77 12.11
C ASN A 11 1.15 5.66 10.66
N GLU A 12 2.47 5.54 10.43
CA GLU A 12 3.00 5.23 9.10
C GLU A 12 2.64 3.79 8.69
N PRO A 13 2.29 3.52 7.43
CA PRO A 13 1.69 2.26 6.96
C PRO A 13 2.62 1.02 6.98
N TRP A 14 3.86 1.17 7.40
CA TRP A 14 4.77 0.04 7.63
C TRP A 14 4.78 -0.44 9.09
N TRP A 15 4.17 0.32 9.99
CA TRP A 15 3.90 -0.13 11.35
C TRP A 15 2.63 -0.99 11.32
N PHE A 16 2.80 -2.26 10.91
CA PHE A 16 1.76 -3.28 10.97
C PHE A 16 1.49 -3.67 12.44
N PHE A 17 0.95 -2.75 13.24
CA PHE A 17 0.45 -3.02 14.59
C PHE A 17 -0.78 -3.92 14.55
N ASP A 18 -1.14 -4.61 15.62
CA ASP A 18 -2.27 -5.57 15.60
C ASP A 18 -3.59 -4.95 15.07
N GLU A 19 -3.80 -3.66 15.30
CA GLU A 19 -5.02 -2.92 14.98
C GLU A 19 -4.94 -2.10 13.68
N TRP A 20 -3.85 -2.24 12.89
CA TRP A 20 -3.62 -1.42 11.68
C TRP A 20 -4.75 -1.49 10.63
N GLN A 21 -5.54 -2.56 10.65
CA GLN A 21 -6.65 -2.75 9.71
C GLN A 21 -7.87 -1.88 10.03
N GLU A 22 -7.97 -1.34 11.24
CA GLU A 22 -9.08 -0.45 11.63
C GLU A 22 -9.04 0.87 10.86
N ASP A 23 -7.86 1.28 10.42
CA ASP A 23 -7.62 2.51 9.65
C ASP A 23 -7.84 2.34 8.14
N ILE A 24 -8.31 1.18 7.67
CA ILE A 24 -8.56 0.91 6.26
C ILE A 24 -9.73 1.76 5.75
N GLN A 25 -9.44 2.63 4.79
CA GLN A 25 -10.43 3.43 4.06
C GLN A 25 -10.93 2.70 2.82
N THR A 26 -10.02 2.10 2.06
CA THR A 26 -10.36 1.32 0.87
C THR A 26 -9.49 0.08 0.73
N GLU A 27 -10.08 -0.96 0.15
CA GLU A 27 -9.41 -2.20 -0.18
C GLU A 27 -9.83 -2.66 -1.58
N GLU A 28 -8.85 -3.01 -2.41
CA GLU A 28 -9.06 -3.65 -3.70
C GLU A 28 -8.28 -4.97 -3.77
N ALA A 29 -9.01 -6.08 -3.95
CA ALA A 29 -8.43 -7.41 -4.05
C ALA A 29 -8.15 -7.81 -5.51
N PHE A 30 -7.01 -8.47 -5.72
CA PHE A 30 -6.53 -8.92 -7.03
C PHE A 30 -5.96 -10.33 -6.94
N ASP A 31 -6.36 -11.18 -7.89
CA ASP A 31 -5.79 -12.53 -8.03
C ASP A 31 -4.31 -12.51 -8.47
N CYS A 32 -3.87 -11.40 -9.07
CA CYS A 32 -2.55 -11.27 -9.67
C CYS A 32 -1.78 -10.08 -9.08
N PHE A 33 -0.51 -10.34 -8.73
CA PHE A 33 0.44 -9.32 -8.30
C PHE A 33 0.58 -8.18 -9.31
N CYS A 34 0.67 -8.46 -10.61
CA CYS A 34 0.85 -7.42 -11.62
C CYS A 34 -0.36 -6.47 -11.71
N SER A 35 -1.58 -7.00 -11.57
CA SER A 35 -2.79 -6.17 -11.50
C SER A 35 -2.80 -5.29 -10.26
N ALA A 36 -2.47 -5.87 -9.09
CA ALA A 36 -2.32 -5.12 -7.84
C ALA A 36 -1.23 -4.05 -7.97
N LYS A 37 -0.05 -4.40 -8.49
CA LYS A 37 1.10 -3.53 -8.67
C LYS A 37 0.77 -2.35 -9.58
N LYS A 38 0.09 -2.61 -10.70
CA LYS A 38 -0.37 -1.57 -11.61
C LYS A 38 -1.33 -0.61 -10.90
N ARG A 39 -2.25 -1.13 -10.08
CA ARG A 39 -3.19 -0.30 -9.31
C ARG A 39 -2.45 0.53 -8.26
N PHE A 40 -1.51 -0.07 -7.54
CA PHE A 40 -0.64 0.61 -6.59
C PHE A 40 0.11 1.76 -7.25
N ASP A 41 0.74 1.54 -8.41
CA ASP A 41 1.48 2.59 -9.12
C ASP A 41 0.59 3.74 -9.60
N GLN A 42 -0.64 3.43 -10.03
CA GLN A 42 -1.63 4.43 -10.39
C GLN A 42 -2.01 5.30 -9.19
N LEU A 43 -2.33 4.68 -8.04
CA LEU A 43 -2.66 5.41 -6.82
C LEU A 43 -1.48 6.21 -6.28
N ALA A 44 -0.27 5.65 -6.32
CA ALA A 44 0.93 6.35 -5.89
C ALA A 44 1.17 7.62 -6.73
N THR A 45 0.96 7.55 -8.05
CA THR A 45 1.11 8.72 -8.94
C THR A 45 0.02 9.78 -8.67
N GLU A 46 -1.21 9.33 -8.41
CA GLU A 46 -2.33 10.21 -8.03
C GLU A 46 -2.02 10.93 -6.72
N TYR A 47 -1.60 10.21 -5.68
CA TYR A 47 -1.32 10.78 -4.37
C TYR A 47 -0.07 11.67 -4.36
N GLN A 48 0.97 11.35 -5.14
CA GLN A 48 2.11 12.27 -5.33
C GLN A 48 1.71 13.62 -5.95
N SER A 49 0.57 13.70 -6.64
CA SER A 49 0.03 14.96 -7.17
C SER A 49 -0.92 15.66 -6.20
N GLU A 50 -1.49 14.93 -5.24
CA GLU A 50 -2.46 15.41 -4.24
C GLU A 50 -1.78 15.89 -2.95
N PHE A 51 -0.64 15.28 -2.58
CA PHE A 51 0.10 15.55 -1.35
C PHE A 51 1.46 16.21 -1.61
N GLU A 52 1.89 17.05 -0.67
CA GLU A 52 3.16 17.77 -0.73
C GLU A 52 4.35 16.87 -0.39
N LEU A 53 4.15 15.90 0.51
CA LEU A 53 5.19 15.03 1.02
C LEU A 53 4.80 13.57 0.86
N ASP A 54 5.78 12.76 0.46
CA ASP A 54 5.64 11.33 0.34
C ASP A 54 6.88 10.58 0.81
N LYS A 55 6.66 9.31 1.18
CA LYS A 55 7.73 8.38 1.52
C LYS A 55 7.35 6.97 1.13
N ILE A 56 8.10 6.43 0.19
CA ILE A 56 7.94 5.07 -0.31
C ILE A 56 9.01 4.17 0.32
N LYS A 57 8.60 3.05 0.91
CA LYS A 57 9.47 2.00 1.44
C LYS A 57 9.24 0.68 0.71
N PRO A 58 10.32 -0.06 0.39
CA PRO A 58 10.19 -1.42 -0.09
C PRO A 58 9.75 -2.38 1.04
N PRO A 59 8.99 -3.45 0.71
CA PRO A 59 8.34 -3.69 -0.57
C PRO A 59 6.94 -3.04 -0.64
N LEU A 60 6.77 -2.08 -1.56
CA LEU A 60 5.46 -1.53 -1.97
C LEU A 60 4.57 -1.01 -0.83
N LEU A 61 5.17 -0.20 0.04
CA LEU A 61 4.48 0.59 1.06
C LEU A 61 4.78 2.06 0.80
N ALA A 62 3.77 2.92 0.88
CA ALA A 62 3.93 4.36 0.69
C ALA A 62 3.06 5.13 1.69
N ALA A 63 3.61 6.23 2.22
CA ALA A 63 2.87 7.20 3.02
C ALA A 63 2.86 8.54 2.30
N PHE A 64 1.73 9.24 2.34
CA PHE A 64 1.54 10.57 1.77
C PHE A 64 0.93 11.49 2.82
N TRP A 65 1.40 12.73 2.91
CA TRP A 65 0.89 13.70 3.88
C TRP A 65 1.16 15.15 3.46
N ASN A 66 0.43 16.08 4.07
CA ASN A 66 0.65 17.53 3.95
C ASN A 66 1.06 18.08 5.31
N ASP A 67 1.85 19.16 5.31
CA ASP A 67 2.21 19.84 6.55
C ASP A 67 0.94 20.49 7.14
N GLY A 68 0.64 20.16 8.40
CA GLY A 68 -0.55 20.65 9.09
C GLY A 68 -1.84 19.83 8.89
N ASP A 69 -1.80 18.71 8.15
CA ASP A 69 -2.88 17.72 8.17
C ASP A 69 -2.72 16.86 9.43
N LEU A 70 -3.49 17.20 10.48
CA LEU A 70 -3.37 16.59 11.80
C LEU A 70 -4.62 15.80 12.17
N ILE A 71 -4.41 14.69 12.90
CA ILE A 71 -5.45 13.89 13.53
C ILE A 71 -5.29 13.99 15.05
N TYR A 72 -6.41 14.11 15.77
CA TYR A 72 -6.38 14.11 17.23
C TYR A 72 -6.34 12.66 17.74
N CYS A 73 -5.27 12.32 18.45
CA CYS A 73 -5.10 11.00 19.06
C CYS A 73 -5.62 11.05 20.50
N GLU A 74 -6.72 10.35 20.78
CA GLU A 74 -7.34 10.34 22.13
C GLU A 74 -6.43 9.71 23.19
N ASP A 75 -5.62 8.71 22.82
CA ASP A 75 -4.67 8.06 23.73
C ASP A 75 -3.49 8.96 24.11
N CYS A 76 -3.05 9.83 23.20
CA CYS A 76 -1.97 10.79 23.45
C CYS A 76 -2.45 12.14 23.97
N ASP A 77 -3.74 12.47 23.79
CA ASP A 77 -4.32 13.80 24.05
C ASP A 77 -3.62 14.93 23.26
N GLU A 78 -3.15 14.62 22.06
CA GLU A 78 -2.35 15.53 21.21
C GLU A 78 -2.76 15.44 19.72
N GLU A 79 -2.49 16.51 18.97
CA GLU A 79 -2.65 16.53 17.51
C GLU A 79 -1.40 15.94 16.83
N LEU A 80 -1.56 14.79 16.18
CA LEU A 80 -0.49 14.07 15.49
C LEU A 80 -0.59 14.24 13.97
N GLN A 81 0.53 14.05 13.28
CA GLN A 81 0.56 14.04 11.82
C GLN A 81 -0.33 12.92 11.29
N ALA A 82 -1.26 13.25 10.38
CA ALA A 82 -2.04 12.26 9.68
C ALA A 82 -1.30 11.79 8.41
N TYR A 83 -1.35 10.49 8.15
CA TYR A 83 -0.75 9.85 6.99
C TYR A 83 -1.82 9.11 6.18
N LYS A 84 -1.84 9.37 4.86
CA LYS A 84 -2.53 8.50 3.92
C LYS A 84 -1.59 7.37 3.51
N GLY A 85 -1.87 6.18 4.00
CA GLY A 85 -1.10 4.98 3.69
C GLY A 85 -1.58 4.31 2.41
N LEU A 86 -0.65 3.80 1.61
CA LEU A 86 -0.91 2.96 0.44
C LEU A 86 -0.04 1.72 0.55
N LEU A 87 -0.69 0.55 0.61
CA LEU A 87 -0.05 -0.72 0.86
C LEU A 87 -0.41 -1.70 -0.25
N LEU A 88 0.59 -2.45 -0.74
CA LEU A 88 0.35 -3.66 -1.49
C LEU A 88 0.77 -4.86 -0.64
N VAL A 89 -0.23 -5.64 -0.21
CA VAL A 89 -0.07 -6.78 0.69
C VAL A 89 -0.55 -8.06 0.03
N LYS A 90 -0.20 -9.19 0.63
CA LYS A 90 -0.71 -10.51 0.23
C LYS A 90 -1.33 -11.17 1.45
N ASP A 91 -2.63 -11.43 1.37
CA ASP A 91 -3.39 -12.01 2.47
C ASP A 91 -3.21 -11.21 3.78
N TYR A 92 -3.26 -9.87 3.68
CA TYR A 92 -3.04 -8.93 4.79
C TYR A 92 -1.66 -9.01 5.45
N GLN A 93 -0.68 -9.60 4.76
CA GLN A 93 0.71 -9.66 5.22
C GLN A 93 1.59 -8.83 4.30
N LYS A 94 2.59 -8.18 4.89
CA LYS A 94 3.64 -7.49 4.14
C LYS A 94 4.27 -8.46 3.14
N LEU A 95 4.57 -7.96 1.94
CA LEU A 95 5.41 -8.72 1.02
C LEU A 95 6.82 -8.85 1.60
N ASP A 96 7.51 -9.90 1.19
CA ASP A 96 8.94 -10.09 1.44
C ASP A 96 9.71 -9.94 0.11
N ASP A 97 11.03 -9.72 0.19
CA ASP A 97 11.91 -9.68 -0.97
C ASP A 97 11.72 -10.92 -1.87
N GLY A 98 11.49 -12.10 -1.29
CA GLY A 98 11.23 -13.32 -2.04
C GLY A 98 9.93 -13.29 -2.86
N ASP A 99 8.86 -12.62 -2.38
CA ASP A 99 7.63 -12.46 -3.16
C ASP A 99 7.84 -11.54 -4.37
N LEU A 100 8.67 -10.50 -4.24
CA LEU A 100 9.02 -9.61 -5.35
C LEU A 100 9.84 -10.34 -6.42
N GLU A 101 10.92 -11.02 -6.04
CA GLU A 101 11.83 -11.69 -6.98
C GLU A 101 11.10 -12.76 -7.82
N ASN A 102 10.21 -13.54 -7.19
CA ASN A 102 9.42 -14.55 -7.89
C ASN A 102 8.48 -13.93 -8.93
N ASN A 103 7.85 -12.80 -8.60
CA ASN A 103 6.97 -12.10 -9.53
C ASN A 103 7.76 -11.42 -10.66
N GLU A 104 8.94 -10.85 -10.38
CA GLU A 104 9.82 -10.26 -11.39
C GLU A 104 10.38 -11.30 -12.35
N ALA A 105 10.78 -12.48 -11.86
CA ALA A 105 11.25 -13.59 -12.68
C ALA A 105 10.17 -14.11 -13.64
N ILE A 106 8.91 -14.17 -13.19
CA ILE A 106 7.75 -14.54 -14.02
C ILE A 106 7.55 -13.49 -15.14
N ASN A 107 7.75 -12.20 -14.85
CA ASN A 107 7.62 -11.12 -15.83
C ASN A 107 8.77 -11.10 -16.86
N ASN A 108 10.01 -11.33 -16.44
CA ASN A 108 11.20 -11.22 -17.29
C ASN A 108 11.40 -12.43 -18.23
N SER A 109 10.80 -13.59 -17.93
CA SER A 109 10.92 -14.81 -18.76
C SER A 109 10.08 -14.81 -20.06
N GLY A 110 9.63 -13.64 -20.53
CA GLY A 110 8.98 -13.46 -21.84
C GLY A 110 7.62 -14.14 -22.03
N LYS A 111 7.11 -14.85 -21.03
CA LYS A 111 5.73 -15.33 -20.97
C LYS A 111 4.94 -14.32 -20.17
N THR A 112 4.40 -13.30 -20.84
CA THR A 112 3.37 -12.40 -20.28
C THR A 112 2.11 -13.22 -19.97
N LYS A 113 2.17 -14.03 -18.92
CA LYS A 113 1.06 -14.79 -18.34
C LYS A 113 0.66 -14.19 -17.00
N CYS A 114 0.81 -12.87 -16.84
CA CYS A 114 0.37 -12.20 -15.61
C CYS A 114 -1.09 -12.51 -15.29
N CYS A 115 -1.95 -12.72 -16.30
CA CYS A 115 -3.33 -13.13 -16.08
C CYS A 115 -3.79 -14.13 -17.14
N THR A 116 -3.54 -15.43 -16.96
CA THR A 116 -4.39 -16.43 -17.65
C THR A 116 -5.75 -16.44 -16.96
N ARG A 117 -6.70 -15.65 -17.48
CA ARG A 117 -8.13 -15.79 -17.14
C ARG A 117 -8.55 -17.21 -17.52
N HIS A 118 -8.80 -18.06 -16.53
CA HIS A 118 -9.69 -19.19 -16.76
C HIS A 118 -11.11 -18.67 -16.60
N SER A 119 -11.77 -18.51 -17.76
CA SER A 119 -13.23 -18.43 -17.87
C SER A 119 -13.86 -19.76 -17.46
#